data_AF-A0A7J4VP21-F1
#
_entry.id   AF-A0A7J4VP21-F1
#
_cell.length_a   1.000
_cell.length_b   1.000
_cell.length_c   1.000
_cell.angle_alpha   90.00
_cell.angle_beta   90.00
_cell.angle_gamma   90.00
#
_symmetry.space_group_name_H-M   'P 1'
#
loop_
_entity.id
_entity.type
_entity.pdbx_description
1 polymer ?
#
loop_
_entity_poly.entity_id
_entity_poly.type
_entity_poly.pdbx_seq_one_letter_code
_entity_poly.pdbx_strand_id
1 'polypeptide(L)'
;MVDWEDTRRLVLERDGFKCVSCSTKLKSRDADVHHLLPRSMGGSDELSNLVTLCDGCHAAHHPSLAGGLARRAIERWAMRLARWLDRDAQGLEAGMNFGPVLRLFGVSHFRSGQLPIVLAALAGKSVLVVSPTGSGKSLCFQIPALLRRGCTMVVSPLKTLMADQVSGLLRKKIPATFVNSGLSAEEKEIRYDMVGVNAVKFLYLAPERFFVKNRRERKALAESEPEFLVVDEAHCVDAWGRDFRPEYGRLAEAREKLGSPPILAFTATAGQAMQQRILASLGIEDAEVFVRGVDRPNIAMVRWQAASSARHHEIASLLRLPVLARRKVMVFVPTARIGQELQTDLKNNGLDVPFYHSKLGSEWERQEILKRFQGESRPVVNHIICTNAFGMGLDVPDVRLVIHWQQPASVEDYLQEFGRAGRDGKQSVAVTFTEGGRGPGRDVGLLRFMAEKTANGSGLDEVSARAMLKQRYSQIADLTDLLATKDCFRRGIVEYFEGPKVKPRLSLGMKILNWAFSKEAVGKRFRYCCDACAAVDRRLENLPQHVASVFAKQAGG
;
A
#
# COMPACT_ATOMS: atom_id res chain seq x y z
N MET A 1 -8.85 -50.70 12.03
CA MET A 1 -8.08 -49.44 12.01
C MET A 1 -6.70 -49.76 12.53
N VAL A 2 -5.67 -49.52 11.73
CA VAL A 2 -4.28 -49.74 12.17
C VAL A 2 -3.98 -48.73 13.28
N ASP A 3 -3.50 -49.19 14.42
CA ASP A 3 -3.06 -48.31 15.50
C ASP A 3 -1.78 -47.58 15.06
N TRP A 4 -1.89 -46.26 14.93
CA TRP A 4 -0.81 -45.41 14.48
C TRP A 4 0.33 -45.34 15.50
N GLU A 5 0.04 -45.47 16.80
CA GLU A 5 1.09 -45.48 17.83
C GLU A 5 1.96 -46.73 17.72
N ASP A 6 1.34 -47.88 17.48
CA ASP A 6 2.04 -49.14 17.23
C ASP A 6 2.86 -49.10 15.94
N THR A 7 2.28 -48.59 14.85
CA THR A 7 2.97 -48.44 13.57
C THR A 7 4.18 -47.54 13.70
N ARG A 8 4.02 -46.39 14.38
CA ARG A 8 5.10 -45.45 14.63
C ARG A 8 6.23 -46.09 15.44
N ARG A 9 5.91 -46.84 16.50
CA ARG A 9 6.92 -47.55 17.30
C ARG A 9 7.70 -48.54 16.46
N LEU A 10 7.03 -49.35 15.66
CA LEU A 10 7.64 -50.36 14.79
C LEU A 10 8.59 -49.73 13.76
N VAL A 11 8.23 -48.59 13.15
CA VAL A 11 9.11 -47.87 12.21
C VAL A 11 10.38 -47.36 12.92
N LEU A 12 10.23 -46.78 14.11
CA LEU A 12 11.37 -46.25 14.88
C LEU A 12 12.33 -47.35 15.36
N GLU A 13 11.79 -48.48 15.81
CA GLU A 13 12.58 -49.64 16.22
C GLU A 13 13.32 -50.26 15.03
N ARG A 14 12.64 -50.43 13.89
CA ARG A 14 13.24 -50.92 12.64
C ARG A 14 14.41 -50.04 12.20
N ASP A 15 14.26 -48.72 12.27
CA ASP A 15 15.31 -47.77 11.86
C ASP A 15 16.34 -47.52 12.97
N GLY A 16 16.26 -48.26 14.09
CA GLY A 16 17.21 -48.16 15.20
C GLY A 16 17.28 -46.77 15.82
N PHE A 17 16.16 -46.03 15.81
CA PHE A 17 16.06 -44.63 16.23
C PHE A 17 17.11 -43.73 15.57
N LYS A 18 17.40 -43.96 14.28
CA LYS A 18 18.29 -43.12 13.48
C LYS A 18 17.54 -42.52 12.29
N CYS A 19 17.91 -41.29 11.93
CA CYS A 19 17.46 -40.70 10.69
C CYS A 19 18.00 -41.50 9.50
N VAL A 20 17.12 -42.00 8.64
CA VAL A 20 17.51 -42.78 7.45
C VAL A 20 18.29 -41.92 6.45
N SER A 21 18.04 -40.60 6.40
CA SER A 21 18.69 -39.68 5.45
C SER A 21 20.09 -39.23 5.90
N CYS A 22 20.28 -38.89 7.17
CA CYS A 22 21.54 -38.30 7.67
C CYS A 22 22.23 -39.13 8.77
N SER A 23 21.70 -40.30 9.12
CA SER A 23 22.25 -41.23 10.12
C SER A 23 22.34 -40.71 11.57
N THR A 24 21.85 -39.50 11.84
CA THR A 24 21.79 -38.92 13.19
C THR A 24 20.93 -39.78 14.12
N LYS A 25 21.43 -40.10 15.32
CA LYS A 25 20.64 -40.76 16.38
C LYS A 25 19.58 -39.81 16.93
N LEU A 26 18.36 -40.30 17.09
CA LEU A 26 17.17 -39.55 17.50
C LEU A 26 16.61 -40.14 18.80
N LYS A 27 15.96 -39.30 19.61
CA LYS A 27 15.09 -39.77 20.70
C LYS A 27 13.69 -39.98 20.13
N SER A 28 12.90 -40.90 20.68
CA SER A 28 11.55 -41.22 20.17
C SER A 28 10.66 -39.99 19.95
N ARG A 29 10.76 -38.96 20.79
CA ARG A 29 9.99 -37.71 20.66
C ARG A 29 10.46 -36.75 19.57
N ASP A 30 11.71 -36.89 19.11
CA ASP A 30 12.39 -35.99 18.18
C ASP A 30 12.52 -36.64 16.77
N ALA A 31 11.72 -37.67 16.51
CA ALA A 31 11.76 -38.49 15.30
C ALA A 31 10.40 -38.46 14.59
N ASP A 32 10.41 -38.11 13.31
CA ASP A 32 9.23 -38.08 12.44
C ASP A 32 9.18 -39.34 11.58
N VAL A 33 7.97 -39.87 11.37
CA VAL A 33 7.71 -40.97 10.43
C VAL A 33 7.16 -40.37 9.13
N HIS A 34 7.84 -40.62 8.02
CA HIS A 34 7.56 -40.04 6.72
C HIS A 34 7.22 -41.11 5.69
N HIS A 35 6.21 -40.85 4.85
CA HIS A 35 5.86 -41.70 3.71
C HIS A 35 6.82 -41.49 2.54
N LEU A 36 7.44 -42.55 2.04
CA LEU A 36 8.26 -42.52 0.82
C LEU A 36 7.39 -42.21 -0.42
N LEU A 37 6.23 -42.85 -0.53
CA LEU A 37 5.18 -42.53 -1.48
C LEU A 37 4.00 -41.88 -0.73
N PRO A 38 3.62 -40.62 -1.04
CA PRO A 38 2.52 -39.94 -0.36
C PRO A 38 1.18 -40.66 -0.53
N ARG A 39 0.30 -40.59 0.49
CA ARG A 39 -1.07 -41.15 0.42
C ARG A 39 -1.89 -40.61 -0.76
N SER A 40 -1.69 -39.34 -1.12
CA SER A 40 -2.35 -38.72 -2.29
C SER A 40 -1.92 -39.33 -3.63
N MET A 41 -0.82 -40.09 -3.64
CA MET A 41 -0.32 -40.86 -4.79
C MET A 41 -0.47 -42.37 -4.57
N GLY A 42 -1.34 -42.80 -3.64
CA GLY A 42 -1.62 -44.21 -3.38
C GLY A 42 -0.69 -44.90 -2.38
N GLY A 43 0.14 -44.15 -1.65
CA GLY A 43 1.00 -44.71 -0.61
C GLY A 43 0.22 -45.32 0.57
N SER A 44 0.62 -46.52 1.00
CA SER A 44 0.06 -47.23 2.16
C SER A 44 0.74 -46.83 3.47
N ASP A 45 0.14 -47.19 4.61
CA ASP A 45 0.75 -47.07 5.95
C ASP A 45 1.56 -48.32 6.34
N GLU A 46 1.91 -49.16 5.36
CA GLU A 46 2.77 -50.31 5.59
C GLU A 46 4.17 -49.86 5.95
N LEU A 47 4.85 -50.64 6.81
CA LEU A 47 6.20 -50.33 7.27
C LEU A 47 7.17 -50.06 6.12
N SER A 48 7.06 -50.80 5.01
CA SER A 48 7.87 -50.64 3.80
C SER A 48 7.81 -49.24 3.18
N ASN A 49 6.70 -48.53 3.33
CA ASN A 49 6.50 -47.18 2.79
C ASN A 49 6.81 -46.06 3.81
N LEU A 50 7.17 -46.41 5.04
CA LEU A 50 7.43 -45.46 6.12
C LEU A 50 8.91 -45.45 6.50
N VAL A 51 9.47 -44.27 6.77
CA VAL A 51 10.87 -44.11 7.22
C VAL A 51 10.99 -43.09 8.35
N THR A 52 11.98 -43.30 9.21
CA THR A 52 12.35 -42.38 10.29
C THR A 52 13.25 -41.27 9.77
N LEU A 53 12.83 -40.01 9.94
CA LEU A 53 13.62 -38.82 9.60
C LEU A 53 13.77 -37.90 10.82
N CYS A 54 14.88 -37.17 10.87
CA CYS A 54 15.01 -36.04 11.80
C CYS A 54 14.25 -34.82 11.28
N ASP A 55 13.89 -33.90 12.17
CA ASP A 55 13.17 -32.66 11.83
C ASP A 55 13.77 -31.91 10.63
N GLY A 56 15.10 -31.84 10.53
CA GLY A 56 15.79 -31.16 9.43
C GLY A 56 15.62 -31.86 8.08
N CYS A 57 15.81 -33.18 8.03
CA CYS A 57 15.63 -33.97 6.81
C CYS A 57 14.16 -34.06 6.41
N HIS A 58 13.26 -34.21 7.38
CA HIS A 58 11.82 -34.24 7.13
C HIS A 58 11.31 -32.90 6.56
N ALA A 59 11.82 -31.78 7.07
CA ALA A 59 11.51 -30.45 6.54
C ALA A 59 12.10 -30.21 5.13
N ALA A 60 13.20 -30.86 4.76
CA ALA A 60 13.76 -30.77 3.41
C ALA A 60 12.83 -31.40 2.35
N HIS A 61 12.10 -32.45 2.70
CA HIS A 61 11.07 -33.06 1.85
C HIS A 61 9.77 -32.23 1.80
N HIS A 62 9.57 -31.32 2.76
CA HIS A 62 8.41 -30.43 2.84
C HIS A 62 8.84 -28.97 3.03
N PRO A 63 9.31 -28.27 1.97
CA PRO A 63 9.83 -26.90 2.06
C PRO A 63 8.85 -25.88 2.64
N SER A 64 7.55 -26.18 2.61
CA SER A 64 6.46 -25.39 3.19
C SER A 64 6.26 -25.58 4.71
N LEU A 65 6.90 -26.58 5.32
CA LEU A 65 6.91 -26.82 6.78
C LEU A 65 8.03 -26.06 7.52
N ALA A 66 8.87 -25.29 6.82
CA ALA A 66 10.05 -24.55 7.32
C ALA A 66 9.77 -23.37 8.29
N GLY A 67 8.76 -23.50 9.15
CA GLY A 67 8.67 -22.78 10.42
C GLY A 67 8.69 -23.83 11.53
N GLY A 68 9.88 -24.09 12.09
CA GLY A 68 10.11 -25.19 13.04
C GLY A 68 9.13 -25.21 14.21
N LEU A 69 8.95 -26.38 14.83
CA LEU A 69 8.11 -26.58 16.02
C LEU A 69 8.38 -25.55 17.13
N ALA A 70 9.65 -25.13 17.28
CA ALA A 70 10.06 -24.06 18.19
C ALA A 70 9.39 -22.72 17.88
N ARG A 71 9.33 -22.32 16.60
CA ARG A 71 8.64 -21.08 16.19
C ARG A 71 7.14 -21.16 16.44
N ARG A 72 6.51 -22.31 16.15
CA ARG A 72 5.08 -22.52 16.45
C ARG A 72 4.80 -22.53 17.95
N ALA A 73 5.75 -22.98 18.76
CA ALA A 73 5.65 -22.92 20.22
C ALA A 73 5.81 -21.48 20.72
N ILE A 74 6.78 -20.72 20.20
CA ILE A 74 6.99 -19.30 20.51
C ILE A 74 5.78 -18.45 20.11
N GLU A 75 5.25 -18.63 18.90
CA GLU A 75 4.07 -17.90 18.42
C GLU A 75 2.83 -18.18 19.29
N ARG A 76 2.60 -19.45 19.66
CA ARG A 76 1.51 -19.84 20.58
C ARG A 76 1.70 -19.31 21.99
N TRP A 77 2.92 -19.36 22.50
CA TRP A 77 3.27 -18.82 23.82
C TRP A 77 3.12 -17.30 23.85
N ALA A 78 3.61 -16.58 22.84
CA ALA A 78 3.49 -15.13 22.71
C ALA A 78 2.01 -14.70 22.68
N MET A 79 1.15 -15.41 21.93
CA MET A 79 -0.29 -15.18 21.94
C MET A 79 -0.92 -15.40 23.32
N ARG A 80 -0.60 -16.52 23.99
CA ARG A 80 -1.14 -16.81 25.34
C ARG A 80 -0.69 -15.77 26.36
N LEU A 81 0.58 -15.40 26.34
CA LEU A 81 1.14 -14.41 27.27
C LEU A 81 0.59 -13.01 27.02
N ALA A 82 0.44 -12.59 25.75
CA ALA A 82 -0.16 -11.30 25.42
C ALA A 82 -1.61 -11.19 25.89
N ARG A 83 -2.42 -12.26 25.73
CA ARG A 83 -3.80 -12.33 26.24
C ARG A 83 -3.87 -12.26 27.76
N TRP A 84 -2.90 -12.84 28.45
CA TRP A 84 -2.82 -12.78 29.92
C TRP A 84 -2.45 -11.37 30.41
N LEU A 85 -1.51 -10.71 29.73
CA LEU A 85 -0.97 -9.41 30.13
C LEU A 85 -1.85 -8.21 29.77
N ASP A 86 -2.75 -8.33 28.79
CA ASP A 86 -3.33 -7.17 28.12
C ASP A 86 -4.84 -7.33 27.85
N ARG A 87 -5.65 -6.39 28.33
CA ARG A 87 -7.12 -6.40 28.12
C ARG A 87 -7.48 -6.30 26.63
N ASP A 88 -6.74 -5.54 25.85
CA ASP A 88 -6.96 -5.39 24.41
C ASP A 88 -6.70 -6.69 23.63
N ALA A 89 -5.82 -7.57 24.16
CA ALA A 89 -5.57 -8.88 23.57
C ALA A 89 -6.60 -9.93 23.98
N GLN A 90 -7.38 -9.72 25.05
CA GLN A 90 -8.39 -10.69 25.53
C GLN A 90 -9.49 -10.95 24.50
N GLY A 91 -9.79 -9.97 23.62
CA GLY A 91 -10.74 -10.10 22.51
C GLY A 91 -10.27 -10.98 21.34
N LEU A 92 -9.00 -11.39 21.32
CA LEU A 92 -8.49 -12.35 20.34
C LEU A 92 -8.90 -13.77 20.76
N GLU A 93 -9.50 -14.53 19.84
CA GLU A 93 -9.88 -15.93 20.12
C GLU A 93 -8.65 -16.77 20.50
N ALA A 94 -8.82 -17.66 21.48
CA ALA A 94 -7.74 -18.48 22.05
C ALA A 94 -7.02 -19.38 21.03
N GLY A 95 -7.64 -19.63 19.86
CA GLY A 95 -7.11 -20.46 18.78
C GLY A 95 -6.48 -19.70 17.61
N MET A 96 -6.45 -18.35 17.61
CA MET A 96 -5.91 -17.59 16.48
C MET A 96 -4.43 -17.83 16.27
N ASN A 97 -4.05 -18.22 15.04
CA ASN A 97 -2.66 -18.44 14.64
C ASN A 97 -2.36 -17.69 13.34
N PHE A 98 -1.53 -16.65 13.42
CA PHE A 98 -1.09 -15.87 12.27
C PHE A 98 -0.19 -16.66 11.32
N GLY A 99 0.57 -17.65 11.82
CA GLY A 99 1.59 -18.37 11.07
C GLY A 99 1.08 -19.02 9.79
N PRO A 100 0.02 -19.86 9.80
CA PRO A 100 -0.57 -20.45 8.60
C PRO A 100 -1.03 -19.42 7.58
N VAL A 101 -1.70 -18.35 8.03
CA VAL A 101 -2.24 -17.30 7.13
C VAL A 101 -1.11 -16.50 6.50
N LEU A 102 -0.09 -16.12 7.28
CA LEU A 102 1.11 -15.45 6.77
C LEU A 102 1.82 -16.30 5.70
N ARG A 103 1.96 -17.62 5.94
CA ARG A 103 2.54 -18.56 4.95
C ARG A 103 1.74 -18.63 3.66
N LEU A 104 0.40 -18.58 3.73
CA LEU A 104 -0.47 -18.58 2.56
C LEU A 104 -0.23 -17.34 1.67
N PHE A 105 0.17 -16.21 2.26
CA PHE A 105 0.59 -15.01 1.53
C PHE A 105 2.09 -14.98 1.16
N GLY A 106 2.85 -16.03 1.46
CA GLY A 106 4.29 -16.08 1.22
C GLY A 106 5.09 -15.13 2.13
N VAL A 107 4.51 -14.71 3.25
CA VAL A 107 5.12 -13.77 4.20
C VAL A 107 5.48 -14.52 5.47
N SER A 108 6.68 -14.25 6.01
CA SER A 108 7.07 -14.85 7.30
C SER A 108 6.69 -14.00 8.50
N HIS A 109 6.62 -12.68 8.36
CA HIS A 109 6.35 -11.75 9.47
C HIS A 109 5.66 -10.49 8.94
N PHE A 110 4.87 -9.86 9.78
CA PHE A 110 4.33 -8.52 9.52
C PHE A 110 5.45 -7.51 9.32
N ARG A 111 5.24 -6.55 8.42
CA ARG A 111 6.07 -5.34 8.35
C ARG A 111 5.76 -4.46 9.56
N SER A 112 6.78 -3.77 10.07
CA SER A 112 6.71 -2.87 11.23
C SER A 112 5.46 -1.99 11.24
N GLY A 113 4.51 -2.26 12.15
CA GLY A 113 3.26 -1.52 12.34
C GLY A 113 2.02 -2.09 11.63
N GLN A 114 2.12 -3.20 10.88
CA GLN A 114 0.93 -3.88 10.33
C GLN A 114 0.17 -4.65 11.41
N LEU A 115 0.87 -5.23 12.38
CA LEU A 115 0.27 -6.06 13.42
C LEU A 115 -0.78 -5.30 14.25
N PRO A 116 -0.55 -4.07 14.75
CA PRO A 116 -1.58 -3.32 15.47
C PRO A 116 -2.88 -3.13 14.67
N ILE A 117 -2.79 -2.89 13.36
CA ILE A 117 -3.95 -2.73 12.47
C ILE A 117 -4.74 -4.05 12.41
N VAL A 118 -4.04 -5.17 12.21
CA VAL A 118 -4.67 -6.49 12.13
C VAL A 118 -5.34 -6.85 13.47
N LEU A 119 -4.71 -6.51 14.59
CA LEU A 119 -5.27 -6.76 15.92
C LEU A 119 -6.52 -5.91 16.18
N ALA A 120 -6.51 -4.62 15.82
CA ALA A 120 -7.70 -3.77 15.92
C ALA A 120 -8.87 -4.31 15.08
N ALA A 121 -8.60 -4.72 13.84
CA ALA A 121 -9.60 -5.36 12.98
C ALA A 121 -10.14 -6.68 13.59
N LEU A 122 -9.26 -7.53 14.13
CA LEU A 122 -9.65 -8.78 14.80
C LEU A 122 -10.42 -8.56 16.10
N ALA A 123 -10.24 -7.42 16.75
CA ALA A 123 -11.04 -7.00 17.90
C ALA A 123 -12.42 -6.46 17.50
N GLY A 124 -12.74 -6.42 16.20
CA GLY A 124 -14.01 -5.91 15.67
C GLY A 124 -14.10 -4.39 15.63
N LYS A 125 -12.98 -3.68 15.78
CA LYS A 125 -12.94 -2.22 15.70
C LYS A 125 -12.89 -1.75 14.25
N SER A 126 -13.57 -0.65 13.95
CA SER A 126 -13.34 0.08 12.70
C SER A 126 -11.94 0.71 12.71
N VAL A 127 -11.30 0.80 11.55
CA VAL A 127 -9.96 1.39 11.43
C VAL A 127 -9.86 2.28 10.19
N LEU A 128 -9.07 3.34 10.30
CA LEU A 128 -8.60 4.13 9.16
C LEU A 128 -7.08 4.00 9.05
N VAL A 129 -6.61 3.47 7.92
CA VAL A 129 -5.19 3.28 7.64
C VAL A 129 -4.75 4.23 6.54
N VAL A 130 -3.93 5.21 6.91
CA VAL A 130 -3.25 6.12 5.98
C VAL A 130 -1.83 5.62 5.78
N SER A 131 -1.55 5.02 4.64
CA SER A 131 -0.23 4.43 4.36
C SER A 131 0.07 4.40 2.86
N PRO A 132 1.29 4.72 2.41
CA PRO A 132 1.61 4.80 0.99
C PRO A 132 1.33 3.49 0.23
N THR A 133 1.19 3.57 -1.09
CA THR A 133 1.10 2.40 -1.96
C THR A 133 2.36 1.52 -1.83
N GLY A 134 2.21 0.20 -2.04
CA GLY A 134 3.30 -0.77 -1.84
C GLY A 134 3.64 -1.10 -0.38
N SER A 135 3.05 -0.42 0.61
CA SER A 135 3.28 -0.71 2.05
C SER A 135 2.71 -2.03 2.54
N GLY A 136 1.86 -2.69 1.72
CA GLY A 136 1.19 -3.94 2.07
C GLY A 136 -0.16 -3.75 2.77
N LYS A 137 -0.90 -2.67 2.43
CA LYS A 137 -2.24 -2.38 2.97
C LYS A 137 -3.20 -3.57 2.82
N SER A 138 -3.15 -4.26 1.69
CA SER A 138 -4.04 -5.40 1.42
C SER A 138 -3.92 -6.51 2.46
N LEU A 139 -2.70 -6.80 2.94
CA LEU A 139 -2.49 -7.81 3.98
C LEU A 139 -3.17 -7.43 5.31
N CYS A 140 -3.30 -6.12 5.60
CA CYS A 140 -3.91 -5.64 6.83
C CYS A 140 -5.41 -5.93 6.91
N PHE A 141 -6.13 -6.09 5.78
CA PHE A 141 -7.52 -6.55 5.78
C PHE A 141 -7.67 -8.02 5.35
N GLN A 142 -6.78 -8.54 4.50
CA GLN A 142 -6.87 -9.93 4.03
C GLN A 142 -6.59 -10.95 5.14
N ILE A 143 -5.64 -10.65 6.03
CA ILE A 143 -5.32 -11.52 7.17
C ILE A 143 -6.48 -11.58 8.18
N PRO A 144 -7.01 -10.47 8.71
CA PRO A 144 -8.13 -10.55 9.65
C PRO A 144 -9.37 -11.16 8.99
N ALA A 145 -9.65 -10.85 7.72
CA ALA A 145 -10.73 -11.48 6.97
C ALA A 145 -10.61 -13.01 6.98
N LEU A 146 -9.43 -13.58 6.67
CA LEU A 146 -9.22 -15.04 6.66
C LEU A 146 -9.27 -15.69 8.04
N LEU A 147 -8.96 -14.93 9.10
CA LEU A 147 -8.99 -15.44 10.47
C LEU A 147 -10.39 -15.42 11.09
N ARG A 148 -11.31 -14.62 10.54
CA ARG A 148 -12.72 -14.64 10.93
C ARG A 148 -13.56 -15.53 10.00
N ARG A 149 -14.76 -15.90 10.44
CA ARG A 149 -15.76 -16.56 9.58
C ARG A 149 -16.49 -15.51 8.73
N GLY A 150 -17.29 -15.93 7.77
CA GLY A 150 -18.08 -15.01 6.93
C GLY A 150 -17.34 -14.37 5.75
N CYS A 151 -18.09 -13.62 4.95
CA CYS A 151 -17.60 -12.91 3.76
C CYS A 151 -17.01 -11.54 4.12
N THR A 152 -16.01 -11.08 3.37
CA THR A 152 -15.50 -9.69 3.45
C THR A 152 -15.82 -8.96 2.15
N MET A 153 -16.50 -7.82 2.26
CA MET A 153 -16.78 -6.95 1.13
C MET A 153 -15.68 -5.91 0.96
N VAL A 154 -15.14 -5.78 -0.26
CA VAL A 154 -14.09 -4.81 -0.59
C VAL A 154 -14.61 -3.84 -1.63
N VAL A 155 -14.88 -2.62 -1.21
CA VAL A 155 -15.28 -1.51 -2.08
C VAL A 155 -14.02 -0.87 -2.66
N SER A 156 -13.92 -0.81 -3.99
CA SER A 156 -12.77 -0.20 -4.69
C SER A 156 -13.26 0.62 -5.90
N PRO A 157 -12.65 1.77 -6.22
CA PRO A 157 -13.10 2.58 -7.35
C PRO A 157 -12.56 2.07 -8.70
N LEU A 158 -11.55 1.20 -8.69
CA LEU A 158 -10.81 0.78 -9.87
C LEU A 158 -11.25 -0.60 -10.35
N LYS A 159 -12.17 -0.64 -11.32
CA LYS A 159 -12.73 -1.89 -11.88
C LYS A 159 -11.66 -2.83 -12.42
N THR A 160 -10.63 -2.30 -13.08
CA THR A 160 -9.51 -3.08 -13.61
C THR A 160 -8.67 -3.70 -12.50
N LEU A 161 -8.46 -2.98 -11.39
CA LEU A 161 -7.72 -3.48 -10.24
C LEU A 161 -8.45 -4.63 -9.53
N MET A 162 -9.79 -4.64 -9.53
CA MET A 162 -10.57 -5.71 -8.90
C MET A 162 -10.24 -7.08 -9.50
N ALA A 163 -10.16 -7.17 -10.83
CA ALA A 163 -9.85 -8.42 -11.52
C ALA A 163 -8.46 -8.95 -11.13
N ASP A 164 -7.47 -8.07 -11.05
CA ASP A 164 -6.11 -8.43 -10.65
C ASP A 164 -6.04 -8.89 -9.19
N GLN A 165 -6.75 -8.20 -8.28
CA GLN A 165 -6.82 -8.58 -6.87
C GLN A 165 -7.48 -9.96 -6.69
N VAL A 166 -8.62 -10.20 -7.35
CA VAL A 166 -9.32 -11.49 -7.32
C VAL A 166 -8.46 -12.59 -7.91
N SER A 167 -7.82 -12.36 -9.06
CA SER A 167 -6.89 -13.31 -9.67
C SER A 167 -5.74 -13.66 -8.73
N GLY A 168 -5.19 -12.68 -8.02
CA GLY A 168 -4.14 -12.87 -7.02
C GLY A 168 -4.56 -13.65 -5.78
N LEU A 169 -5.84 -13.60 -5.38
CA LEU A 169 -6.42 -14.40 -4.30
C LEU A 169 -6.72 -15.83 -4.75
N LEU A 170 -7.30 -16.01 -5.94
CA LEU A 170 -7.59 -17.32 -6.53
C LEU A 170 -6.33 -18.14 -6.75
N ARG A 171 -5.22 -17.52 -7.19
CA ARG A 171 -3.89 -18.19 -7.27
C ARG A 171 -3.41 -18.74 -5.92
N LYS A 172 -3.82 -18.13 -4.81
CA LYS A 172 -3.54 -18.59 -3.44
C LYS A 172 -4.61 -19.55 -2.90
N LYS A 173 -5.54 -19.99 -3.76
CA LYS A 173 -6.69 -20.85 -3.42
C LYS A 173 -7.63 -20.21 -2.39
N ILE A 174 -7.68 -18.88 -2.34
CA ILE A 174 -8.66 -18.14 -1.53
C ILE A 174 -9.89 -17.88 -2.40
N PRO A 175 -11.10 -18.32 -1.99
CA PRO A 175 -12.33 -18.03 -2.72
C PRO A 175 -12.60 -16.53 -2.77
N ALA A 176 -12.56 -15.94 -3.96
CA ALA A 176 -12.80 -14.52 -4.17
C ALA A 176 -13.52 -14.29 -5.49
N THR A 177 -14.35 -13.24 -5.54
CA THR A 177 -15.01 -12.80 -6.77
C THR A 177 -15.13 -11.29 -6.80
N PHE A 178 -15.55 -10.74 -7.94
CA PHE A 178 -15.86 -9.32 -8.08
C PHE A 178 -17.21 -9.09 -8.75
N VAL A 179 -17.88 -7.99 -8.44
CA VAL A 179 -19.10 -7.55 -9.13
C VAL A 179 -18.98 -6.07 -9.52
N ASN A 180 -19.03 -5.80 -10.83
CA ASN A 180 -19.00 -4.45 -11.37
C ASN A 180 -19.97 -4.30 -12.56
N SER A 181 -20.07 -3.10 -13.12
CA SER A 181 -21.01 -2.83 -14.22
C SER A 181 -20.68 -3.55 -15.53
N GLY A 182 -19.44 -4.02 -15.73
CA GLY A 182 -18.99 -4.65 -16.97
C GLY A 182 -19.39 -6.12 -17.13
N LEU A 183 -19.92 -6.75 -16.08
CA LEU A 183 -20.40 -8.14 -16.12
C LEU A 183 -21.82 -8.23 -16.71
N SER A 184 -22.13 -9.37 -17.32
CA SER A 184 -23.49 -9.67 -17.79
C SER A 184 -24.47 -9.81 -16.61
N ALA A 185 -25.78 -9.82 -16.89
CA ALA A 185 -26.77 -10.06 -15.84
C ALA A 185 -26.66 -11.47 -15.27
N GLU A 186 -26.45 -12.48 -16.13
CA GLU A 186 -26.31 -13.88 -15.71
C GLU A 186 -25.05 -14.07 -14.83
N GLU A 187 -23.92 -13.47 -15.22
CA GLU A 187 -22.68 -13.56 -14.43
C GLU A 187 -22.84 -12.93 -13.04
N LYS A 188 -23.57 -11.81 -12.95
CA LYS A 188 -23.84 -11.17 -11.65
C LYS A 188 -24.68 -12.08 -10.78
N GLU A 189 -25.75 -12.67 -11.35
CA GLU A 189 -26.64 -13.58 -10.64
C GLU A 189 -25.87 -14.76 -10.05
N ILE A 190 -25.06 -15.45 -10.87
CA ILE A 190 -24.21 -16.57 -10.42
C ILE A 190 -23.29 -16.15 -9.27
N ARG A 191 -22.68 -14.96 -9.36
CA ARG A 191 -21.77 -14.45 -8.33
C ARG A 191 -22.49 -14.09 -7.04
N TYR A 192 -23.68 -13.50 -7.11
CA TYR A 192 -24.48 -13.22 -5.92
C TYR A 192 -25.02 -14.50 -5.28
N ASP A 193 -25.41 -15.51 -6.06
CA ASP A 193 -25.82 -16.81 -5.54
C ASP A 193 -24.66 -17.49 -4.78
N MET A 194 -23.43 -17.45 -5.33
CA MET A 194 -22.22 -17.93 -4.63
C MET A 194 -21.96 -17.19 -3.30
N VAL A 195 -22.23 -15.88 -3.26
CA VAL A 195 -22.10 -15.07 -2.04
C VAL A 195 -23.17 -15.48 -1.02
N GLY A 196 -24.42 -15.66 -1.45
CA GLY A 196 -25.54 -16.05 -0.59
C GLY A 196 -25.37 -17.41 0.09
N VAL A 197 -24.66 -18.35 -0.55
CA VAL A 197 -24.33 -19.66 0.03
C VAL A 197 -22.97 -19.68 0.77
N ASN A 198 -22.38 -18.52 1.04
CA ASN A 198 -21.08 -18.39 1.72
C ASN A 198 -19.90 -19.11 1.02
N ALA A 199 -19.96 -19.29 -0.30
CA ALA A 199 -18.87 -19.91 -1.08
C ALA A 199 -17.70 -18.94 -1.36
N VAL A 200 -17.87 -17.65 -1.03
CA VAL A 200 -16.91 -16.59 -1.32
C VAL A 200 -16.37 -15.99 -0.02
N LYS A 201 -15.05 -15.85 0.07
CA LYS A 201 -14.39 -15.20 1.20
C LYS A 201 -14.20 -13.70 1.01
N PHE A 202 -13.91 -13.27 -0.23
CA PHE A 202 -13.79 -11.86 -0.60
C PHE A 202 -14.69 -11.52 -1.78
N LEU A 203 -15.58 -10.55 -1.59
CA LEU A 203 -16.38 -9.95 -2.65
C LEU A 203 -15.85 -8.55 -2.94
N TYR A 204 -15.21 -8.34 -4.09
CA TYR A 204 -14.83 -7.01 -4.56
C TYR A 204 -16.00 -6.37 -5.30
N LEU A 205 -16.33 -5.12 -5.00
CA LEU A 205 -17.44 -4.44 -5.67
C LEU A 205 -17.18 -2.96 -5.88
N ALA A 206 -17.82 -2.44 -6.92
CA ALA A 206 -17.88 -1.00 -7.16
C ALA A 206 -18.99 -0.38 -6.30
N PRO A 207 -18.81 0.84 -5.76
CA PRO A 207 -19.74 1.44 -4.79
C PRO A 207 -21.17 1.60 -5.35
N GLU A 208 -21.31 1.78 -6.67
CA GLU A 208 -22.62 1.92 -7.31
C GLU A 208 -23.50 0.67 -7.18
N ARG A 209 -22.93 -0.49 -6.80
CA ARG A 209 -23.67 -1.75 -6.64
C ARG A 209 -24.63 -1.73 -5.44
N PHE A 210 -24.34 -0.96 -4.40
CA PHE A 210 -25.26 -0.83 -3.25
C PHE A 210 -26.56 -0.10 -3.60
N PHE A 211 -26.57 0.68 -4.68
CA PHE A 211 -27.64 1.62 -5.02
C PHE A 211 -28.37 1.27 -6.33
N VAL A 212 -28.13 0.09 -6.90
CA VAL A 212 -28.83 -0.37 -8.10
C VAL A 212 -30.32 -0.55 -7.85
N LYS A 213 -31.16 -0.38 -8.87
CA LYS A 213 -32.63 -0.58 -8.77
C LYS A 213 -33.03 -2.05 -8.54
N ASN A 214 -32.20 -3.01 -8.95
CA ASN A 214 -32.48 -4.44 -8.84
C ASN A 214 -32.63 -4.88 -7.37
N ARG A 215 -33.83 -5.33 -6.99
CA ARG A 215 -34.13 -5.76 -5.61
C ARG A 215 -33.38 -7.03 -5.23
N ARG A 216 -33.16 -7.97 -6.16
CA ARG A 216 -32.49 -9.24 -5.89
C ARG A 216 -31.02 -9.03 -5.55
N GLU A 217 -30.33 -8.15 -6.28
CA GLU A 217 -28.92 -7.80 -5.96
C GLU A 217 -28.78 -7.18 -4.57
N ARG A 218 -29.63 -6.19 -4.26
CA ARG A 218 -29.60 -5.55 -2.93
C ARG A 218 -29.92 -6.54 -1.82
N LYS A 219 -30.87 -7.45 -2.04
CA LYS A 219 -31.22 -8.51 -1.10
C LYS A 219 -30.04 -9.46 -0.87
N ALA A 220 -29.41 -9.96 -1.94
CA ALA A 220 -28.25 -10.85 -1.84
C ALA A 220 -27.06 -10.20 -1.10
N LEU A 221 -26.83 -8.89 -1.32
CA LEU A 221 -25.81 -8.15 -0.57
C LEU A 221 -26.16 -8.05 0.93
N ALA A 222 -27.40 -7.70 1.26
CA ALA A 222 -27.84 -7.59 2.66
C ALA A 222 -27.78 -8.94 3.40
N GLU A 223 -28.25 -10.02 2.76
CA GLU A 223 -28.26 -11.38 3.33
C GLU A 223 -26.87 -12.01 3.46
N SER A 224 -25.85 -11.42 2.85
CA SER A 224 -24.48 -11.94 2.95
C SER A 224 -23.78 -11.62 4.28
N GLU A 225 -24.38 -10.76 5.12
CA GLU A 225 -23.92 -10.39 6.47
C GLU A 225 -22.38 -10.30 6.57
N PRO A 226 -21.76 -9.36 5.84
CA PRO A 226 -20.31 -9.33 5.71
C PRO A 226 -19.66 -9.06 7.06
N GLU A 227 -18.60 -9.81 7.37
CA GLU A 227 -17.82 -9.67 8.60
C GLU A 227 -17.07 -8.33 8.66
N PHE A 228 -16.63 -7.85 7.49
CA PHE A 228 -15.94 -6.58 7.33
C PHE A 228 -16.42 -5.88 6.07
N LEU A 229 -16.55 -4.56 6.15
CA LEU A 229 -16.64 -3.68 4.99
C LEU A 229 -15.30 -2.97 4.80
N VAL A 230 -14.53 -3.41 3.82
CA VAL A 230 -13.26 -2.79 3.44
C VAL A 230 -13.52 -1.68 2.45
N VAL A 231 -13.04 -0.48 2.72
CA VAL A 231 -13.12 0.68 1.81
C VAL A 231 -11.72 1.02 1.34
N ASP A 232 -11.39 0.64 0.10
CA ASP A 232 -10.15 1.01 -0.55
C ASP A 232 -10.26 2.39 -1.19
N GLU A 233 -9.14 3.13 -1.25
CA GLU A 233 -9.10 4.54 -1.63
C GLU A 233 -10.17 5.38 -0.89
N ALA A 234 -10.20 5.24 0.44
CA ALA A 234 -11.20 5.87 1.30
C ALA A 234 -11.27 7.40 1.19
N HIS A 235 -10.27 8.06 0.61
CA HIS A 235 -10.33 9.49 0.30
C HIS A 235 -11.46 9.83 -0.71
N CYS A 236 -11.96 8.87 -1.49
CA CYS A 236 -13.09 9.06 -2.41
C CYS A 236 -14.42 9.41 -1.71
N VAL A 237 -14.55 9.22 -0.39
CA VAL A 237 -15.74 9.63 0.37
C VAL A 237 -15.77 11.14 0.64
N ASP A 238 -14.61 11.80 0.60
CA ASP A 238 -14.50 13.23 0.90
C ASP A 238 -15.15 14.04 -0.24
N ALA A 239 -16.34 14.59 0.01
CA ALA A 239 -17.08 15.44 -0.94
C ALA A 239 -16.26 16.59 -1.52
N TRP A 240 -15.25 17.02 -0.77
CA TRP A 240 -14.37 18.13 -1.12
C TRP A 240 -13.06 17.66 -1.76
N GLY A 241 -12.82 16.35 -1.79
CA GLY A 241 -11.68 15.70 -2.40
C GLY A 241 -11.73 15.79 -3.92
N ARG A 242 -10.55 15.71 -4.55
CA ARG A 242 -10.43 15.72 -6.01
C ARG A 242 -11.09 14.50 -6.65
N ASP A 243 -10.99 13.36 -6.00
CA ASP A 243 -11.47 12.06 -6.47
C ASP A 243 -12.79 11.65 -5.82
N PHE A 244 -13.58 12.64 -5.35
CA PHE A 244 -14.88 12.39 -4.77
C PHE A 244 -15.77 11.57 -5.70
N ARG A 245 -16.47 10.59 -5.12
CA ARG A 245 -17.50 9.81 -5.80
C ARG A 245 -18.79 9.87 -4.97
N PRO A 246 -19.92 10.34 -5.53
CA PRO A 246 -21.19 10.42 -4.81
C PRO A 246 -21.60 9.10 -4.14
N GLU A 247 -21.31 7.96 -4.78
CA GLU A 247 -21.61 6.64 -4.24
C GLU A 247 -20.70 6.25 -3.05
N TYR A 248 -19.47 6.78 -3.00
CA TYR A 248 -18.59 6.62 -1.82
C TYR A 248 -19.11 7.42 -0.63
N GLY A 249 -19.56 8.66 -0.86
CA GLY A 249 -20.13 9.52 0.20
C GLY A 249 -21.38 8.93 0.86
N ARG A 250 -22.01 7.92 0.24
CA ARG A 250 -23.19 7.22 0.76
C ARG A 250 -22.89 5.85 1.38
N LEU A 251 -21.62 5.49 1.56
CA LEU A 251 -21.27 4.17 2.11
C LEU A 251 -21.75 3.94 3.55
N ALA A 252 -21.94 4.99 4.34
CA ALA A 252 -22.58 4.87 5.66
C ALA A 252 -24.01 4.29 5.56
N GLU A 253 -24.82 4.80 4.62
CA GLU A 253 -26.17 4.28 4.34
C GLU A 253 -26.13 2.80 3.88
N ALA A 254 -25.14 2.45 3.06
CA ALA A 254 -24.96 1.08 2.61
C ALA A 254 -24.59 0.15 3.78
N ARG A 255 -23.71 0.61 4.68
CA ARG A 255 -23.27 -0.14 5.87
C ARG A 255 -24.43 -0.48 6.79
N GLU A 256 -25.36 0.45 7.04
CA GLU A 256 -26.54 0.18 7.87
C GLU A 256 -27.37 -0.98 7.32
N LYS A 257 -27.56 -1.03 5.99
CA LYS A 257 -28.30 -2.10 5.29
C LYS A 257 -27.59 -3.44 5.29
N LEU A 258 -26.29 -3.46 5.57
CA LEU A 258 -25.46 -4.67 5.67
C LEU A 258 -25.33 -5.20 7.12
N GLY A 259 -26.08 -4.63 8.08
CA GLY A 259 -25.98 -5.02 9.48
C GLY A 259 -24.88 -4.28 10.26
N SER A 260 -24.41 -3.14 9.74
CA SER A 260 -23.40 -2.27 10.38
C SER A 260 -22.03 -2.92 10.69
N PRO A 261 -21.44 -3.70 9.77
CA PRO A 261 -20.14 -4.32 10.01
C PRO A 261 -19.02 -3.30 10.30
N PRO A 262 -17.94 -3.71 11.00
CA PRO A 262 -16.76 -2.87 11.15
C PRO A 262 -16.18 -2.46 9.80
N ILE A 263 -15.78 -1.19 9.69
CA ILE A 263 -15.16 -0.67 8.47
C ILE A 263 -13.64 -0.73 8.59
N LEU A 264 -12.99 -1.30 7.58
CA LEU A 264 -11.54 -1.22 7.41
C LEU A 264 -11.24 -0.28 6.24
N ALA A 265 -11.01 1.01 6.53
CA ALA A 265 -10.78 2.03 5.52
C ALA A 265 -9.28 2.21 5.24
N PHE A 266 -8.91 2.28 3.96
CA PHE A 266 -7.53 2.40 3.50
C PHE A 266 -7.38 3.54 2.50
N THR A 267 -6.36 4.38 2.70
CA THR A 267 -5.98 5.40 1.72
C THR A 267 -4.46 5.57 1.68
N ALA A 268 -3.93 6.02 0.55
CA ALA A 268 -2.52 6.35 0.42
C ALA A 268 -2.14 7.66 1.14
N THR A 269 -3.04 8.63 1.08
CA THR A 269 -2.80 10.01 1.45
C THR A 269 -4.07 10.60 2.07
N ALA A 270 -3.98 11.10 3.30
CA ALA A 270 -5.03 11.89 3.94
C ALA A 270 -4.42 12.67 5.11
N GLY A 271 -4.34 14.01 5.01
CA GLY A 271 -3.98 14.86 6.15
C GLY A 271 -5.01 14.78 7.27
N GLN A 272 -4.71 15.32 8.46
CA GLN A 272 -5.59 15.18 9.63
C GLN A 272 -7.02 15.64 9.39
N ALA A 273 -7.20 16.79 8.72
CA ALA A 273 -8.53 17.31 8.41
C ALA A 273 -9.30 16.37 7.46
N MET A 274 -8.62 15.75 6.49
CA MET A 274 -9.24 14.76 5.59
C MET A 274 -9.57 13.46 6.33
N GLN A 275 -8.70 13.01 7.24
CA GLN A 275 -8.99 11.83 8.07
C GLN A 275 -10.32 11.99 8.82
N GLN A 276 -10.53 13.13 9.49
CA GLN A 276 -11.77 13.40 10.21
C GLN A 276 -13.00 13.40 9.28
N ARG A 277 -12.89 13.97 8.07
CA ARG A 277 -13.97 13.94 7.08
C ARG A 277 -14.26 12.52 6.56
N ILE A 278 -13.22 11.70 6.36
CA ILE A 278 -13.37 10.29 5.98
C ILE A 278 -14.13 9.53 7.06
N LEU A 279 -13.73 9.70 8.32
CA LEU A 279 -14.36 9.03 9.46
C LEU A 279 -15.84 9.41 9.60
N ALA A 280 -16.14 10.72 9.54
CA ALA A 280 -17.52 11.23 9.62
C ALA A 280 -18.37 10.75 8.43
N SER A 281 -17.84 10.78 7.21
CA SER A 281 -18.58 10.33 6.02
C SER A 281 -18.88 8.82 6.03
N LEU A 282 -18.07 8.03 6.74
CA LEU A 282 -18.23 6.58 6.88
C LEU A 282 -19.00 6.18 8.15
N GLY A 283 -19.32 7.13 9.04
CA GLY A 283 -19.98 6.89 10.33
C GLY A 283 -19.15 6.03 11.29
N ILE A 284 -17.84 6.31 11.36
CA ILE A 284 -16.87 5.57 12.19
C ILE A 284 -15.92 6.53 12.94
N GLU A 285 -16.46 7.60 13.52
CA GLU A 285 -15.71 8.62 14.24
C GLU A 285 -14.90 8.08 15.44
N ASP A 286 -15.26 6.90 15.95
CA ASP A 286 -14.58 6.17 17.03
C ASP A 286 -13.50 5.19 16.53
N ALA A 287 -13.24 5.13 15.21
CA ALA A 287 -12.27 4.21 14.63
C ALA A 287 -10.82 4.48 15.07
N GLU A 288 -10.02 3.42 15.12
CA GLU A 288 -8.58 3.56 15.34
C GLU A 288 -7.88 4.05 14.07
N VAL A 289 -7.15 5.17 14.18
CA VAL A 289 -6.44 5.78 13.05
C VAL A 289 -4.96 5.40 13.08
N PHE A 290 -4.49 4.80 11.99
CA PHE A 290 -3.10 4.40 11.81
C PHE A 290 -2.48 5.16 10.63
N VAL A 291 -1.67 6.17 10.93
CA VAL A 291 -0.87 6.90 9.94
C VAL A 291 0.54 6.32 9.89
N ARG A 292 0.98 5.87 8.72
CA ARG A 292 2.26 5.16 8.54
C ARG A 292 2.94 5.50 7.22
N GLY A 293 4.26 5.42 7.20
CA GLY A 293 5.05 5.50 5.97
C GLY A 293 5.04 6.88 5.29
N VAL A 294 4.59 7.92 6.01
CA VAL A 294 4.69 9.33 5.55
C VAL A 294 6.16 9.72 5.45
N ASP A 295 6.96 9.40 6.48
CA ASP A 295 8.39 9.64 6.44
C ASP A 295 9.10 8.65 5.50
N ARG A 296 9.76 9.21 4.47
CA ARG A 296 10.56 8.48 3.48
C ARG A 296 12.02 8.93 3.58
N PRO A 297 12.77 8.46 4.59
CA PRO A 297 14.09 9.02 4.91
C PRO A 297 15.10 8.82 3.77
N ASN A 298 14.83 7.89 2.85
CA ASN A 298 15.65 7.63 1.68
C ASN A 298 15.50 8.67 0.54
N ILE A 299 14.56 9.61 0.63
CA ILE A 299 14.30 10.61 -0.41
C ILE A 299 14.75 11.98 0.09
N ALA A 300 15.87 12.52 -0.36
CA ALA A 300 16.25 13.90 -0.01
C ALA A 300 15.31 14.91 -0.69
N MET A 301 14.82 15.91 0.04
CA MET A 301 13.82 16.87 -0.45
C MET A 301 14.47 18.24 -0.71
N VAL A 302 14.40 18.73 -1.93
CA VAL A 302 15.09 19.96 -2.37
C VAL A 302 14.09 20.94 -2.94
N ARG A 303 13.88 22.06 -2.25
CA ARG A 303 13.14 23.21 -2.78
C ARG A 303 14.11 24.12 -3.52
N TRP A 304 13.84 24.39 -4.79
CA TRP A 304 14.72 25.19 -5.64
C TRP A 304 13.97 26.38 -6.22
N GLN A 305 14.45 27.59 -5.91
CA GLN A 305 13.85 28.80 -6.47
C GLN A 305 14.36 29.01 -7.90
N ALA A 306 13.46 29.03 -8.87
CA ALA A 306 13.78 29.33 -10.25
C ALA A 306 12.60 30.01 -10.95
N ALA A 307 12.91 31.03 -11.75
CA ALA A 307 11.94 31.62 -12.66
C ALA A 307 11.44 30.55 -13.66
N SER A 308 10.16 30.58 -14.00
CA SER A 308 9.56 29.60 -14.93
C SER A 308 10.34 29.44 -16.24
N SER A 309 10.86 30.54 -16.80
CA SER A 309 11.68 30.55 -18.01
C SER A 309 13.04 29.86 -17.87
N ALA A 310 13.55 29.64 -16.66
CA ALA A 310 14.82 28.95 -16.43
C ALA A 310 14.64 27.46 -16.10
N ARG A 311 13.43 27.02 -15.71
CA ARG A 311 13.19 25.67 -15.21
C ARG A 311 13.50 24.58 -16.22
N HIS A 312 13.23 24.79 -17.51
CA HIS A 312 13.56 23.80 -18.54
C HIS A 312 15.08 23.58 -18.68
N HIS A 313 15.89 24.65 -18.55
CA HIS A 313 17.36 24.54 -18.52
C HIS A 313 17.84 23.79 -17.28
N GLU A 314 17.26 24.05 -16.11
CA GLU A 314 17.57 23.35 -14.85
C GLU A 314 17.19 21.87 -14.91
N ILE A 315 16.04 21.53 -15.51
CA ILE A 315 15.65 20.14 -15.72
C ILE A 315 16.61 19.46 -16.70
N ALA A 316 16.96 20.13 -17.80
CA ALA A 316 17.91 19.59 -18.77
C ALA A 316 19.29 19.34 -18.14
N SER A 317 19.77 20.22 -17.26
CA SER A 317 21.05 20.05 -16.55
C SER A 317 21.00 18.86 -15.58
N LEU A 318 19.88 18.67 -14.87
CA LEU A 318 19.66 17.50 -14.02
C LEU A 318 19.63 16.19 -14.81
N LEU A 319 18.91 16.14 -15.94
CA LEU A 319 18.79 14.93 -16.75
C LEU A 319 20.11 14.51 -17.43
N ARG A 320 21.07 15.43 -17.55
CA ARG A 320 22.43 15.18 -18.06
C ARG A 320 23.42 14.71 -16.99
N LEU A 321 23.04 14.70 -15.71
CA LEU A 321 23.92 14.24 -14.65
C LEU A 321 24.37 12.78 -14.88
N PRO A 322 25.68 12.48 -14.88
CA PRO A 322 26.17 11.12 -15.11
C PRO A 322 25.60 10.09 -14.13
N VAL A 323 25.35 10.48 -12.88
CA VAL A 323 24.76 9.61 -11.85
C VAL A 323 23.31 9.20 -12.16
N LEU A 324 22.64 9.95 -13.03
CA LEU A 324 21.29 9.68 -13.51
C LEU A 324 21.27 9.08 -14.92
N ALA A 325 22.41 8.94 -15.60
CA ALA A 325 22.49 8.25 -16.87
C ALA A 325 22.02 6.79 -16.67
N ARG A 326 20.82 6.46 -17.18
CA ARG A 326 20.10 5.17 -17.02
C ARG A 326 19.37 4.97 -15.70
N ARG A 327 19.14 6.01 -14.91
CA ARG A 327 18.26 5.96 -13.74
C ARG A 327 16.90 6.54 -14.09
N LYS A 328 15.85 6.03 -13.45
CA LYS A 328 14.50 6.51 -13.73
C LYS A 328 14.25 7.88 -13.09
N VAL A 329 13.73 8.81 -13.90
CA VAL A 329 13.37 10.18 -13.51
C VAL A 329 11.95 10.49 -13.94
N MET A 330 11.19 11.12 -13.05
CA MET A 330 9.82 11.58 -13.32
C MET A 330 9.73 13.09 -13.17
N VAL A 331 9.11 13.77 -14.13
CA VAL A 331 8.90 15.22 -14.11
C VAL A 331 7.41 15.52 -14.09
N PHE A 332 6.89 15.98 -12.96
CA PHE A 332 5.50 16.36 -12.77
C PHE A 332 5.22 17.78 -13.26
N VAL A 333 4.22 17.90 -14.12
CA VAL A 333 3.72 19.17 -14.67
C VAL A 333 2.23 19.32 -14.38
N PRO A 334 1.74 20.55 -14.10
CA PRO A 334 0.35 20.77 -13.67
C PRO A 334 -0.65 20.64 -14.82
N THR A 335 -0.24 20.88 -16.07
CA THR A 335 -1.13 20.89 -17.24
C THR A 335 -0.48 20.22 -18.44
N ALA A 336 -1.31 19.72 -19.36
CA ALA A 336 -0.84 19.14 -20.62
C ALA A 336 -0.08 20.16 -21.49
N ARG A 337 -0.49 21.42 -21.46
CA ARG A 337 0.17 22.51 -22.18
C ARG A 337 1.61 22.70 -21.71
N ILE A 338 1.83 22.85 -20.40
CA ILE A 338 3.18 22.98 -19.82
C ILE A 338 4.02 21.74 -20.12
N GLY A 339 3.43 20.55 -20.08
CA GLY A 339 4.14 19.31 -20.45
C GLY A 339 4.61 19.28 -21.91
N GLN A 340 3.79 19.76 -22.85
CA GLN A 340 4.14 19.85 -24.27
C GLN A 340 5.21 20.93 -24.53
N GLU A 341 5.10 22.08 -23.87
CA GLU A 341 6.10 23.16 -23.92
C GLU A 341 7.46 22.63 -23.40
N LEU A 342 7.47 22.01 -22.21
CA LEU A 342 8.67 21.40 -21.63
C LEU A 342 9.25 20.29 -22.51
N GLN A 343 8.40 19.41 -23.08
CA GLN A 343 8.87 18.37 -23.98
C GLN A 343 9.58 18.96 -25.20
N THR A 344 9.04 20.05 -25.76
CA THR A 344 9.66 20.78 -26.88
C THR A 344 10.98 21.41 -26.48
N ASP A 345 11.04 22.07 -25.33
CA ASP A 345 12.27 22.70 -24.83
C ASP A 345 13.39 21.68 -24.55
N LEU A 346 13.03 20.52 -23.97
CA LEU A 346 13.99 19.42 -23.74
C LEU A 346 14.46 18.82 -25.06
N LYS A 347 13.57 18.66 -26.04
CA LYS A 347 13.94 18.17 -27.37
C LYS A 347 14.91 19.14 -28.08
N ASN A 348 14.67 20.45 -27.99
CA ASN A 348 15.59 21.47 -28.50
C ASN A 348 16.96 21.45 -27.80
N ASN A 349 17.00 20.91 -26.57
CA ASN A 349 18.20 20.64 -25.81
C ASN A 349 18.82 19.25 -26.10
N GLY A 350 18.35 18.51 -27.10
CA GLY A 350 18.85 17.18 -27.45
C GLY A 350 18.45 16.08 -26.47
N LEU A 351 17.42 16.31 -25.65
CA LEU A 351 16.86 15.33 -24.71
C LEU A 351 15.48 14.90 -25.19
N ASP A 352 15.37 13.68 -25.72
CA ASP A 352 14.08 13.10 -26.06
C ASP A 352 13.43 12.49 -24.81
N VAL A 353 12.40 13.17 -24.29
CA VAL A 353 11.67 12.76 -23.08
C VAL A 353 10.19 12.60 -23.41
N PRO A 354 9.62 11.38 -23.32
CA PRO A 354 8.21 11.18 -23.57
C PRO A 354 7.33 11.89 -22.53
N PHE A 355 6.19 12.41 -22.98
CA PHE A 355 5.19 13.06 -22.14
C PHE A 355 3.93 12.20 -22.03
N TYR A 356 3.62 11.75 -20.81
CA TYR A 356 2.42 11.00 -20.51
C TYR A 356 1.32 11.87 -19.91
N HIS A 357 0.12 11.79 -20.49
CA HIS A 357 -1.10 12.38 -19.94
C HIS A 357 -2.33 11.55 -20.32
N SER A 358 -3.46 11.79 -19.66
CA SER A 358 -4.69 11.00 -19.85
C SER A 358 -5.25 11.01 -21.27
N LYS A 359 -4.99 12.09 -22.03
CA LYS A 359 -5.42 12.28 -23.43
C LYS A 359 -4.36 11.91 -24.47
N LEU A 360 -3.29 11.23 -24.06
CA LEU A 360 -2.24 10.83 -24.98
C LEU A 360 -2.74 9.69 -25.86
N GLY A 361 -2.80 9.93 -27.16
CA GLY A 361 -2.96 8.89 -28.18
C GLY A 361 -4.07 7.87 -27.90
N SER A 362 -3.81 6.62 -28.29
CA SER A 362 -4.64 5.46 -27.98
C SER A 362 -4.36 4.89 -26.59
N GLU A 363 -5.22 4.00 -26.10
CA GLU A 363 -4.95 3.22 -24.88
C GLU A 363 -3.68 2.38 -25.00
N TRP A 364 -3.44 1.80 -26.19
CA TRP A 364 -2.25 1.00 -26.45
C TRP A 364 -0.95 1.83 -26.33
N GLU A 365 -0.90 3.04 -26.92
CA GLU A 365 0.28 3.91 -26.82
C GLU A 365 0.59 4.31 -25.37
N ARG A 366 -0.44 4.58 -24.57
CA ARG A 366 -0.29 4.85 -23.13
C ARG A 366 0.29 3.64 -22.38
N GLN A 367 -0.25 2.45 -22.64
CA GLN A 367 0.25 1.20 -22.04
C GLN A 367 1.69 0.90 -22.48
N GLU A 368 2.04 1.17 -23.74
CA GLU A 368 3.37 0.90 -24.27
C GLU A 368 4.42 1.79 -23.61
N ILE A 369 4.15 3.09 -23.46
CA ILE A 369 5.05 4.02 -22.75
C ILE A 369 5.21 3.59 -21.28
N LEU A 370 4.13 3.14 -20.62
CA LEU A 370 4.18 2.61 -19.26
C LEU A 370 5.10 1.40 -19.16
N LYS A 371 4.92 0.40 -20.03
CA LYS A 371 5.77 -0.80 -20.07
C LYS A 371 7.23 -0.46 -20.33
N ARG A 372 7.50 0.45 -21.27
CA ARG A 372 8.87 0.92 -21.55
C ARG A 372 9.49 1.64 -20.34
N PHE A 373 8.70 2.40 -19.59
CA PHE A 373 9.16 3.04 -18.35
C PHE A 373 9.31 2.04 -17.19
N GLN A 374 8.51 0.98 -17.12
CA GLN A 374 8.69 -0.12 -16.17
C GLN A 374 9.89 -1.00 -16.51
N GLY A 375 10.37 -0.95 -17.76
CA GLY A 375 11.42 -1.82 -18.28
C GLY A 375 10.90 -3.16 -18.78
N GLU A 376 9.58 -3.30 -18.91
CA GLU A 376 8.87 -4.47 -19.44
C GLU A 376 8.82 -4.47 -20.98
N SER A 377 9.06 -3.32 -21.62
CA SER A 377 9.16 -3.18 -23.08
C SER A 377 10.41 -2.41 -23.50
N ARG A 378 10.81 -2.57 -24.77
CA ARG A 378 12.00 -1.97 -25.38
C ARG A 378 11.62 -0.99 -26.51
N PRO A 379 12.37 0.10 -26.70
CA PRO A 379 13.53 0.51 -25.90
C PRO A 379 13.12 1.12 -24.56
N VAL A 380 13.91 0.89 -23.50
CA VAL A 380 13.58 1.35 -22.15
C VAL A 380 13.55 2.88 -22.09
N VAL A 381 12.52 3.41 -21.45
CA VAL A 381 12.41 4.84 -21.14
C VAL A 381 12.87 5.06 -19.71
N ASN A 382 13.86 5.93 -19.52
CA ASN A 382 14.37 6.27 -18.19
C ASN A 382 13.79 7.59 -17.68
N HIS A 383 13.50 8.55 -18.56
CA HIS A 383 12.98 9.86 -18.15
C HIS A 383 11.57 10.02 -18.71
N ILE A 384 10.64 10.53 -17.92
CA ILE A 384 9.27 10.78 -18.36
C ILE A 384 8.74 12.08 -17.78
N ILE A 385 8.04 12.86 -18.61
CA ILE A 385 7.21 13.97 -18.16
C ILE A 385 5.81 13.41 -17.92
N CYS A 386 5.14 13.80 -16.85
CA CYS A 386 3.80 13.33 -16.56
C CYS A 386 2.95 14.38 -15.85
N THR A 387 1.64 14.32 -16.07
CA THR A 387 0.67 14.92 -15.15
C THR A 387 0.32 13.91 -14.04
N ASN A 388 -0.46 14.33 -13.05
CA ASN A 388 -0.94 13.47 -11.95
C ASN A 388 -1.67 12.21 -12.46
N ALA A 389 -2.16 12.22 -13.71
CA ALA A 389 -2.79 11.07 -14.36
C ALA A 389 -1.87 9.84 -14.53
N PHE A 390 -0.55 10.01 -14.53
CA PHE A 390 0.42 8.90 -14.57
C PHE A 390 0.57 8.20 -13.21
N GLY A 391 -0.15 8.68 -12.18
CA GLY A 391 0.16 8.37 -10.80
C GLY A 391 -0.51 7.14 -10.20
N MET A 392 -1.82 6.95 -10.40
CA MET A 392 -2.54 5.92 -9.65
C MET A 392 -2.17 4.51 -10.17
N GLY A 393 -1.75 3.61 -9.28
CA GLY A 393 -1.50 2.20 -9.59
C GLY A 393 -0.13 1.83 -10.18
N LEU A 394 0.71 2.79 -10.58
CA LEU A 394 2.06 2.49 -11.09
C LEU A 394 3.04 2.16 -9.95
N ASP A 395 3.71 1.01 -10.03
CA ASP A 395 4.74 0.57 -9.09
C ASP A 395 6.09 0.36 -9.78
N VAL A 396 6.90 1.42 -9.83
CA VAL A 396 8.27 1.40 -10.34
C VAL A 396 9.23 1.55 -9.16
N PRO A 397 9.93 0.48 -8.75
CA PRO A 397 10.67 0.47 -7.49
C PRO A 397 11.88 1.43 -7.46
N ASP A 398 12.47 1.72 -8.62
CA ASP A 398 13.82 2.26 -8.76
C ASP A 398 13.91 3.70 -9.29
N VAL A 399 12.84 4.50 -9.16
CA VAL A 399 12.85 5.94 -9.48
C VAL A 399 13.84 6.68 -8.56
N ARG A 400 14.84 7.35 -9.14
CA ARG A 400 15.92 8.04 -8.42
C ARG A 400 15.68 9.52 -8.25
N LEU A 401 14.99 10.16 -9.18
CA LEU A 401 14.69 11.59 -9.11
C LEU A 401 13.23 11.83 -9.48
N VAL A 402 12.52 12.56 -8.63
CA VAL A 402 11.21 13.13 -8.94
C VAL A 402 11.38 14.65 -8.98
N ILE A 403 10.93 15.29 -10.03
CA ILE A 403 10.98 16.74 -10.21
C ILE A 403 9.56 17.26 -10.31
N HIS A 404 9.22 18.30 -9.56
CA HIS A 404 7.97 19.02 -9.71
C HIS A 404 8.27 20.35 -10.38
N TRP A 405 7.68 20.59 -11.57
CA TRP A 405 7.79 21.84 -12.30
C TRP A 405 7.34 23.05 -11.47
N GLN A 406 6.40 22.82 -10.57
CA GLN A 406 5.89 23.75 -9.57
C GLN A 406 5.30 22.97 -8.41
N GLN A 407 4.82 23.65 -7.36
CA GLN A 407 4.08 22.97 -6.30
C GLN A 407 2.80 22.28 -6.84
N PRO A 408 2.47 21.08 -6.34
CA PRO A 408 1.15 20.47 -6.53
C PRO A 408 0.01 21.25 -5.86
N ALA A 409 -1.23 20.79 -6.06
CA ALA A 409 -2.43 21.46 -5.55
C ALA A 409 -2.66 21.24 -4.04
N SER A 410 -2.01 20.23 -3.45
CA SER A 410 -2.16 19.87 -2.04
C SER A 410 -0.92 19.13 -1.52
N VAL A 411 -0.82 19.00 -0.19
CA VAL A 411 0.23 18.21 0.46
C VAL A 411 0.05 16.72 0.17
N GLU A 412 -1.18 16.25 0.01
CA GLU A 412 -1.50 14.88 -0.43
C GLU A 412 -0.96 14.58 -1.83
N ASP A 413 -1.25 15.44 -2.80
CA ASP A 413 -0.76 15.29 -4.18
C ASP A 413 0.77 15.25 -4.17
N TYR A 414 1.40 16.16 -3.40
CA TYR A 414 2.85 16.18 -3.23
C TYR A 414 3.39 14.86 -2.66
N LEU A 415 2.83 14.35 -1.56
CA LEU A 415 3.22 13.06 -0.95
C LEU A 415 3.08 11.89 -1.93
N GLN A 416 2.01 11.86 -2.71
CA GLN A 416 1.76 10.82 -3.68
C GLN A 416 2.76 10.87 -4.85
N GLU A 417 3.13 12.07 -5.29
CA GLU A 417 4.04 12.31 -6.41
C GLU A 417 5.50 12.04 -6.01
N PHE A 418 6.02 12.70 -4.96
CA PHE A 418 7.40 12.48 -4.52
C PHE A 418 7.61 11.06 -3.96
N GLY A 419 6.57 10.45 -3.37
CA GLY A 419 6.62 9.10 -2.80
C GLY A 419 6.89 7.99 -3.82
N ARG A 420 6.88 8.29 -5.12
CA ARG A 420 7.31 7.40 -6.21
C ARG A 420 8.80 7.16 -6.24
N ALA A 421 9.59 8.12 -5.76
CA ALA A 421 11.02 7.94 -5.62
C ALA A 421 11.35 6.83 -4.61
N GLY A 422 12.33 6.00 -4.95
CA GLY A 422 13.02 5.12 -4.01
C GLY A 422 12.14 4.14 -3.25
N ARG A 423 11.18 3.50 -3.93
CA ARG A 423 10.37 2.44 -3.33
C ARG A 423 11.17 1.18 -3.00
N ASP A 424 12.29 0.97 -3.67
CA ASP A 424 13.34 0.00 -3.32
C ASP A 424 14.12 0.35 -2.03
N GLY A 425 13.82 1.48 -1.39
CA GLY A 425 14.47 1.96 -0.18
C GLY A 425 15.90 2.48 -0.40
N LYS A 426 16.34 2.65 -1.64
CA LYS A 426 17.64 3.27 -1.97
C LYS A 426 17.53 4.80 -1.98
N GLN A 427 18.69 5.47 -1.90
CA GLN A 427 18.74 6.92 -1.96
C GLN A 427 18.11 7.43 -3.26
N SER A 428 17.24 8.43 -3.11
CA SER A 428 16.60 9.16 -4.19
C SER A 428 16.48 10.64 -3.79
N VAL A 429 16.06 11.48 -4.73
CA VAL A 429 15.88 12.92 -4.53
C VAL A 429 14.51 13.35 -5.07
N ALA A 430 13.86 14.27 -4.38
CA ALA A 430 12.69 14.99 -4.84
C ALA A 430 13.03 16.48 -4.95
N VAL A 431 12.96 17.04 -6.15
CA VAL A 431 13.15 18.47 -6.40
C VAL A 431 11.78 19.12 -6.62
N THR A 432 11.55 20.27 -6.01
CA THR A 432 10.34 21.08 -6.21
C THR A 432 10.76 22.48 -6.57
N PHE A 433 10.42 22.90 -7.78
CA PHE A 433 10.63 24.30 -8.17
C PHE A 433 9.59 25.19 -7.50
N THR A 434 10.06 26.34 -7.00
CA THR A 434 9.22 27.41 -6.47
C THR A 434 9.55 28.72 -7.18
N GLU A 435 8.58 29.62 -7.31
CA GLU A 435 8.87 31.00 -7.71
C GLU A 435 9.40 31.78 -6.49
N GLY A 436 10.46 32.56 -6.68
CA GLY A 436 10.91 33.55 -5.69
C GLY A 436 10.09 34.84 -5.81
N GLY A 437 9.72 35.46 -4.69
CA GLY A 437 9.02 36.76 -4.67
C GLY A 437 8.08 36.96 -3.47
N ARG A 438 7.58 38.19 -3.26
CA ARG A 438 6.51 38.49 -2.27
C ARG A 438 5.14 38.44 -2.98
N GLY A 439 4.30 37.46 -2.64
CA GLY A 439 2.94 37.31 -3.15
C GLY A 439 2.63 35.90 -3.69
N PRO A 440 1.35 35.58 -3.97
CA PRO A 440 1.00 34.33 -4.64
C PRO A 440 1.57 34.36 -6.06
N GLY A 441 2.68 33.66 -6.28
CA GLY A 441 3.31 33.56 -7.60
C GLY A 441 2.36 33.03 -8.68
N ARG A 442 2.76 33.11 -9.94
CA ARG A 442 2.03 32.58 -11.10
C ARG A 442 1.69 31.10 -10.94
N ASP A 443 2.56 30.33 -10.29
CA ASP A 443 2.33 28.92 -9.99
C ASP A 443 1.06 28.73 -9.12
N VAL A 444 0.90 29.53 -8.06
CA VAL A 444 -0.27 29.53 -7.16
C VAL A 444 -1.51 30.04 -7.91
N GLY A 445 -1.34 31.09 -8.71
CA GLY A 445 -2.41 31.64 -9.54
C GLY A 445 -3.01 30.61 -10.50
N LEU A 446 -2.15 29.81 -11.16
CA LEU A 446 -2.59 28.72 -12.04
C LEU A 446 -3.40 27.67 -11.28
N LEU A 447 -2.95 27.25 -10.08
CA LEU A 447 -3.66 26.28 -9.26
C LEU A 447 -5.03 26.80 -8.81
N ARG A 448 -5.12 28.09 -8.43
CA ARG A 448 -6.38 28.74 -8.06
C ARG A 448 -7.35 28.80 -9.24
N PHE A 449 -6.87 29.21 -10.41
CA PHE A 449 -7.68 29.20 -11.64
C PHE A 449 -8.21 27.80 -11.97
N MET A 450 -7.37 26.77 -11.82
CA MET A 450 -7.80 25.37 -12.01
C MET A 450 -8.85 24.94 -10.99
N ALA A 451 -8.73 25.40 -9.73
CA ALA A 451 -9.71 25.13 -8.68
C ALA A 451 -11.06 25.81 -8.98
N GLU A 452 -11.07 27.07 -9.41
CA GLU A 452 -12.27 27.79 -9.84
C GLU A 452 -12.98 27.10 -10.99
N LYS A 453 -12.22 26.72 -12.04
CA LYS A 453 -12.77 25.98 -13.18
C LYS A 453 -13.38 24.64 -12.76
N THR A 454 -12.79 23.97 -11.78
CA THR A 454 -13.31 22.69 -11.27
C THR A 454 -14.58 22.90 -10.46
N ALA A 455 -14.62 23.92 -9.59
CA ALA A 455 -15.81 24.25 -8.81
C ALA A 455 -16.99 24.63 -9.73
N ASN A 456 -16.75 25.50 -10.72
CA ASN A 456 -17.77 25.94 -11.67
C ASN A 456 -18.26 24.80 -12.59
N GLY A 457 -17.40 23.83 -12.90
CA GLY A 457 -17.73 22.67 -13.74
C GLY A 457 -18.30 21.46 -13.00
N SER A 458 -18.47 21.53 -11.67
CA SER A 458 -18.84 20.39 -10.83
C SER A 458 -20.34 20.02 -10.90
N GLY A 459 -21.19 20.94 -11.39
CA GLY A 459 -22.65 20.76 -11.38
C GLY A 459 -23.28 20.84 -9.98
N LEU A 460 -22.52 21.28 -8.98
CA LEU A 460 -23.00 21.52 -7.61
C LEU A 460 -23.80 22.83 -7.53
N ASP A 461 -24.64 22.95 -6.48
CA ASP A 461 -25.27 24.22 -6.14
C ASP A 461 -24.22 25.27 -5.70
N GLU A 462 -24.61 26.55 -5.70
CA GLU A 462 -23.70 27.67 -5.45
C GLU A 462 -23.01 27.59 -4.07
N VAL A 463 -23.74 27.12 -3.04
CA VAL A 463 -23.21 27.02 -1.67
C VAL A 463 -22.15 25.92 -1.62
N SER A 464 -22.45 24.76 -2.18
CA SER A 464 -21.53 23.63 -2.28
C SER A 464 -20.30 23.96 -3.13
N ALA A 465 -20.48 24.63 -4.28
CA ALA A 465 -19.37 25.06 -5.15
C ALA A 465 -18.42 26.03 -4.42
N ARG A 466 -18.97 26.98 -3.64
CA ARG A 466 -18.19 27.93 -2.84
C ARG A 466 -17.41 27.23 -1.71
N ALA A 467 -18.03 26.27 -1.03
CA ALA A 467 -17.37 25.48 0.00
C ALA A 467 -16.22 24.62 -0.57
N MET A 468 -16.43 23.99 -1.73
CA MET A 468 -15.40 23.24 -2.46
C MET A 468 -14.23 24.13 -2.86
N LEU A 469 -14.50 25.33 -3.39
CA LEU A 469 -13.47 26.28 -3.77
C LEU A 469 -12.64 26.72 -2.55
N LYS A 470 -13.31 27.06 -1.45
CA LYS A 470 -12.64 27.43 -0.19
C LYS A 470 -11.71 26.31 0.29
N GLN A 471 -12.17 25.07 0.25
CA GLN A 471 -11.36 23.91 0.66
C GLN A 471 -10.12 23.74 -0.23
N ARG A 472 -10.27 23.84 -1.55
CA ARG A 472 -9.14 23.76 -2.49
C ARG A 472 -8.13 24.88 -2.28
N TYR A 473 -8.60 26.09 -1.99
CA TYR A 473 -7.72 27.21 -1.65
C TYR A 473 -6.93 26.96 -0.37
N SER A 474 -7.57 26.38 0.65
CA SER A 474 -6.89 25.95 1.86
C SER A 474 -5.80 24.92 1.56
N GLN A 475 -6.07 23.89 0.76
CA GLN A 475 -5.09 22.86 0.41
C GLN A 475 -3.88 23.41 -0.35
N ILE A 476 -4.12 24.35 -1.27
CA ILE A 476 -3.04 25.05 -1.98
C ILE A 476 -2.21 25.87 -1.01
N ALA A 477 -2.86 26.57 -0.07
CA ALA A 477 -2.19 27.37 0.94
C ALA A 477 -1.34 26.51 1.88
N ASP A 478 -1.86 25.38 2.36
CA ASP A 478 -1.14 24.45 3.26
C ASP A 478 0.23 24.06 2.68
N LEU A 479 0.28 23.68 1.40
CA LEU A 479 1.55 23.33 0.76
C LEU A 479 2.42 24.56 0.49
N THR A 480 1.82 25.69 0.12
CA THR A 480 2.54 26.96 -0.09
C THR A 480 3.29 27.37 1.17
N ASP A 481 2.62 27.30 2.33
CA ASP A 481 3.17 27.65 3.63
C ASP A 481 4.29 26.68 4.03
N LEU A 482 4.09 25.38 3.80
CA LEU A 482 5.14 24.37 4.01
C LEU A 482 6.36 24.59 3.10
N LEU A 483 6.18 24.98 1.85
CA LEU A 483 7.29 25.27 0.94
C LEU A 483 8.02 26.56 1.31
N ALA A 484 7.33 27.53 1.91
CA ALA A 484 7.90 28.80 2.36
C ALA A 484 8.67 28.71 3.68
N THR A 485 8.47 27.66 4.49
CA THR A 485 9.10 27.54 5.81
C THR A 485 10.63 27.46 5.72
N LYS A 486 11.33 28.02 6.72
CA LYS A 486 12.79 27.85 6.88
C LYS A 486 13.15 26.63 7.72
N ASP A 487 12.16 25.99 8.34
CA ASP A 487 12.33 24.77 9.11
C ASP A 487 12.53 23.53 8.23
N CYS A 488 12.77 22.39 8.87
CA CYS A 488 12.83 21.09 8.21
C CYS A 488 11.52 20.79 7.46
N PHE A 489 11.56 20.87 6.13
CA PHE A 489 10.42 20.61 5.26
C PHE A 489 9.82 19.20 5.45
N ARG A 490 10.69 18.19 5.58
CA ARG A 490 10.26 16.82 5.91
C ARG A 490 9.44 16.75 7.19
N ARG A 491 9.89 17.45 8.25
CA ARG A 491 9.19 17.47 9.53
C ARG A 491 7.79 18.08 9.37
N GLY A 492 7.67 19.20 8.65
CA GLY A 492 6.38 19.82 8.37
C GLY A 492 5.41 18.91 7.62
N ILE A 493 5.90 18.14 6.63
CA ILE A 493 5.06 17.15 5.93
C ILE A 493 4.62 16.05 6.91
N VAL A 494 5.53 15.50 7.71
CA VAL A 494 5.17 14.45 8.69
C VAL A 494 4.13 14.96 9.68
N GLU A 495 4.29 16.17 10.20
CA GLU A 495 3.34 16.81 11.13
C GLU A 495 1.98 17.08 10.49
N TYR A 496 1.92 17.42 9.19
CA TYR A 496 0.66 17.60 8.46
C TYR A 496 -0.22 16.32 8.45
N PHE A 497 0.41 15.15 8.35
CA PHE A 497 -0.31 13.86 8.29
C PHE A 497 -0.50 13.21 9.67
N GLU A 498 0.54 13.20 10.50
CA GLU A 498 0.56 12.50 11.80
C GLU A 498 0.09 13.38 12.95
N GLY A 499 0.10 14.71 12.79
CA GLY A 499 -0.04 15.65 13.90
C GLY A 499 1.19 15.70 14.81
N PRO A 500 1.08 16.36 15.98
CA PRO A 500 2.12 16.33 16.98
C PRO A 500 2.38 14.89 17.45
N LYS A 501 3.64 14.45 17.40
CA LYS A 501 4.04 13.06 17.67
C LYS A 501 3.77 12.66 19.12
N VAL A 502 2.59 12.12 19.39
CA VAL A 502 2.34 11.32 20.59
C VAL A 502 2.65 9.88 20.24
N LYS A 503 3.85 9.39 20.55
CA LYS A 503 4.15 7.95 20.41
C LYS A 503 3.29 7.20 21.43
N PRO A 504 2.33 6.36 21.02
CA PRO A 504 1.59 5.55 21.97
C PRO A 504 2.57 4.62 22.70
N ARG A 505 2.48 4.55 24.02
CA ARG A 505 3.22 3.55 24.80
C ARG A 505 2.63 2.18 24.50
N LEU A 506 3.36 1.36 23.75
CA LEU A 506 2.97 -0.04 23.53
C LEU A 506 2.93 -0.77 24.89
N SER A 507 1.82 -1.47 25.14
CA SER A 507 1.67 -2.39 26.27
C SER A 507 2.73 -3.51 26.21
N LEU A 508 2.94 -4.21 27.33
CA LEU A 508 3.87 -5.33 27.38
C LEU A 508 3.43 -6.47 26.45
N GLY A 509 2.13 -6.77 26.38
CA GLY A 509 1.57 -7.75 25.45
C GLY A 509 1.83 -7.39 23.98
N MET A 510 1.61 -6.12 23.60
CA MET A 510 1.88 -5.65 22.24
C MET A 510 3.37 -5.67 21.87
N LYS A 511 4.27 -5.44 22.84
CA LYS A 511 5.72 -5.61 22.63
C LYS A 511 6.09 -7.06 22.35
N ILE A 512 5.52 -8.00 23.11
CA ILE A 512 5.73 -9.45 22.91
C ILE A 512 5.20 -9.90 21.54
N LEU A 513 4.00 -9.46 21.15
CA LEU A 513 3.43 -9.79 19.84
C LEU A 513 4.26 -9.22 18.68
N ASN A 514 4.73 -7.97 18.80
CA ASN A 514 5.62 -7.39 17.80
C ASN A 514 6.95 -8.14 17.69
N TRP A 515 7.54 -8.56 18.82
CA TRP A 515 8.75 -9.37 18.81
C TRP A 515 8.54 -10.72 18.12
N ALA A 516 7.39 -11.37 18.34
CA ALA A 516 7.10 -12.69 17.79
C ALA A 516 6.67 -12.67 16.31
N PHE A 517 5.94 -11.64 15.87
CA PHE A 517 5.26 -11.64 14.57
C PHE A 517 5.65 -10.50 13.63
N SER A 518 6.37 -9.46 14.09
CA SER A 518 6.76 -8.32 13.27
C SER A 518 8.27 -8.29 13.02
N LYS A 519 8.69 -7.85 11.84
CA LYS A 519 10.08 -7.43 11.63
C LYS A 519 10.25 -5.99 12.13
N GLU A 520 11.26 -5.76 12.96
CA GLU A 520 11.76 -4.41 13.18
C GLU A 520 12.31 -3.85 11.86
N ALA A 521 11.93 -2.63 11.54
CA ALA A 521 12.55 -1.94 10.43
C ALA A 521 13.96 -1.56 10.88
N VAL A 522 14.98 -2.24 10.34
CA VAL A 522 16.37 -1.77 10.48
C VAL A 522 16.46 -0.46 9.71
N GLY A 523 16.30 0.65 10.42
CA GLY A 523 16.32 1.99 9.84
C GLY A 523 17.69 2.26 9.24
N LYS A 524 17.84 2.16 7.92
CA LYS A 524 19.01 2.71 7.23
C LYS A 524 19.07 4.19 7.55
N ARG A 525 20.19 4.63 8.13
CA ARG A 525 20.42 6.06 8.37
C ARG A 525 20.73 6.72 7.04
N PHE A 526 19.89 7.66 6.64
CA PHE A 526 20.14 8.50 5.48
C PHE A 526 20.70 9.83 5.95
N ARG A 527 21.78 10.27 5.28
CA ARG A 527 22.48 11.50 5.65
C ARG A 527 21.67 12.74 5.27
N TYR A 528 20.96 12.71 4.15
CA TYR A 528 20.29 13.88 3.58
C TYR A 528 18.79 13.87 3.87
N CYS A 529 18.31 14.93 4.53
CA CYS A 529 16.91 15.08 4.91
C CYS A 529 16.14 15.99 3.92
N CYS A 530 16.40 17.30 3.97
CA CYS A 530 15.88 18.30 3.06
C CYS A 530 16.86 19.50 2.94
N ASP A 531 16.62 20.43 2.01
CA ASP A 531 17.45 21.63 1.76
C ASP A 531 17.62 22.53 2.99
N ALA A 532 16.64 22.56 3.90
CA ALA A 532 16.73 23.33 5.14
C ALA A 532 17.64 22.67 6.19
N CYS A 533 17.89 21.36 6.13
CA CYS A 533 18.67 20.65 7.13
C CYS A 533 20.18 20.75 6.89
N ALA A 534 20.97 20.81 7.97
CA ALA A 534 22.42 21.01 7.96
C ALA A 534 23.24 19.95 7.17
N ALA A 535 22.65 18.81 6.82
CA ALA A 535 23.35 17.74 6.11
C ALA A 535 23.53 18.00 4.61
N VAL A 536 22.82 18.98 4.07
CA VAL A 536 22.92 19.41 2.68
C VAL A 536 23.95 20.55 2.59
N ASP A 537 24.91 20.43 1.68
CA ASP A 537 25.98 21.43 1.55
C ASP A 537 25.43 22.72 0.92
N ARG A 538 25.19 23.72 1.76
CA ARG A 538 24.69 25.05 1.36
C ARG A 538 25.70 25.87 0.57
N ARG A 539 26.95 25.40 0.43
CA ARG A 539 27.98 26.06 -0.39
C ARG A 539 27.83 25.74 -1.88
N LEU A 540 27.00 24.75 -2.23
CA LEU A 540 26.77 24.39 -3.63
C LEU A 540 25.88 25.45 -4.28
N GLU A 541 26.43 26.12 -5.30
CA GLU A 541 25.79 27.28 -5.94
C GLU A 541 24.73 26.90 -6.98
N ASN A 542 24.73 25.64 -7.47
CA ASN A 542 23.80 25.18 -8.50
C ASN A 542 23.12 23.84 -8.17
N LEU A 543 21.94 23.66 -8.75
CA LEU A 543 21.06 22.51 -8.52
C LEU A 543 21.69 21.16 -8.90
N PRO A 544 22.40 21.01 -10.04
CA PRO A 544 23.02 19.73 -10.41
C PRO A 544 24.06 19.25 -9.40
N GLN A 545 24.92 20.14 -8.88
CA GLN A 545 25.88 19.78 -7.84
C GLN A 545 25.18 19.32 -6.56
N HIS A 546 24.11 20.01 -6.18
CA HIS A 546 23.32 19.68 -5.01
C HIS A 546 22.74 18.26 -5.11
N VAL A 547 22.10 17.94 -6.23
CA VAL A 547 21.54 16.61 -6.50
C VAL A 547 22.62 15.55 -6.59
N ALA A 548 23.73 15.82 -7.28
CA ALA A 548 24.86 14.90 -7.37
C ALA A 548 25.48 14.57 -6.01
N SER A 549 25.56 15.56 -5.10
CA SER A 549 26.12 15.37 -3.75
C SER A 549 25.36 14.35 -2.92
N VAL A 550 24.03 14.26 -3.11
CA VAL A 550 23.17 13.30 -2.42
C VAL A 550 23.52 11.86 -2.81
N PHE A 551 23.92 11.64 -4.07
CA PHE A 551 24.31 10.31 -4.56
C PHE A 551 25.78 9.98 -4.31
N ALA A 552 26.68 10.98 -4.33
CA ALA A 552 28.13 10.77 -4.24
C ALA A 552 28.58 10.16 -2.89
N LYS A 553 27.94 10.53 -1.77
CA LYS A 553 28.41 10.15 -0.41
C LYS A 553 27.92 8.78 0.08
N GLN A 554 27.22 8.00 -0.74
CA GLN A 554 26.88 6.60 -0.42
C GLN A 554 27.91 5.58 -0.94
N ALA A 555 28.86 5.98 -1.78
CA ALA A 555 29.87 5.09 -2.34
C ALA A 555 30.99 4.68 -1.35
N GLY A 556 30.90 5.10 -0.08
CA GLY A 556 31.95 4.89 0.93
C GLY A 556 31.45 4.32 2.26
N GLY A 557 30.49 3.40 2.24
CA GLY A 557 29.97 2.71 3.42
C GLY A 557 29.94 1.20 3.25
#